data_AF-A0A3D4LQG7-F1
#
_entry.id   AF-A0A3D4LQG7-F1
#
_cell.length_a   1.000
_cell.length_b   1.000
_cell.length_c   1.000
_cell.angle_alpha   90.00
_cell.angle_beta   90.00
_cell.angle_gamma   90.00
#
_symmetry.space_group_name_H-M   'P 1'
#
loop_
_entity.id
_entity.type
_entity.pdbx_description
1 polymer ?
#
loop_
_entity_poly.entity_id
_entity_poly.type
_entity_poly.pdbx_seq_one_letter_code
_entity_poly.pdbx_strand_id
1 'polypeptide(L)'
;MADLKTGKLTQIIGAVLDIKFPEGGLPEINDAVNVPLEDGKKLVVEVAQHLGDDTVRCIAMGPTDGLKRGMTAEATGGPISVPVGEATLGRMFNVLGEPIDEKPAPTGVQYDPIHRKAPSFEEQSTATEILETGIKVVDLLCPYQKGGKIGLFGGAGVGKTVLIQELITNIAQEHGGYSVFTGVGERTREG
;
A
#
# COMPACT_ATOMS: atom_id res chain seq x y z
N MET A 1 12.93 10.94 -20.09
CA MET A 1 12.04 9.77 -20.11
C MET A 1 12.94 8.56 -20.09
N ALA A 2 12.98 7.82 -18.99
CA ALA A 2 13.80 6.60 -18.93
C ALA A 2 13.25 5.61 -19.96
N ASP A 3 14.12 5.02 -20.78
CA ASP A 3 13.73 3.95 -21.70
C ASP A 3 13.01 2.86 -20.89
N LEU A 4 11.71 2.68 -21.13
CA LEU A 4 10.90 1.66 -20.47
C LEU A 4 11.45 0.29 -20.90
N LYS A 5 12.14 -0.37 -19.96
CA LYS A 5 12.71 -1.70 -20.18
C LYS A 5 11.58 -2.71 -20.27
N THR A 6 11.53 -3.44 -21.38
CA THR A 6 10.49 -4.44 -21.64
C THR A 6 11.02 -5.85 -21.39
N GLY A 7 10.31 -6.61 -20.56
CA GLY A 7 10.57 -8.01 -20.26
C GLY A 7 9.49 -8.93 -20.83
N LYS A 8 9.66 -10.23 -20.66
CA LYS A 8 8.70 -11.27 -21.04
C LYS A 8 8.40 -12.21 -19.89
N LEU A 9 7.14 -12.55 -19.70
CA LEU A 9 6.71 -13.54 -18.71
C LEU A 9 7.25 -14.93 -19.07
N THR A 10 8.04 -15.54 -18.20
CA THR A 10 8.60 -16.89 -18.38
C THR A 10 7.79 -17.94 -17.61
N GLN A 11 7.30 -17.59 -16.43
CA GLN A 11 6.57 -18.50 -15.54
C GLN A 11 5.44 -17.79 -14.79
N ILE A 12 4.37 -18.54 -14.52
CA ILE A 12 3.15 -18.07 -13.85
C ILE A 12 2.75 -19.18 -12.87
N ILE A 13 2.81 -18.92 -11.56
CA ILE A 13 2.35 -19.82 -10.50
C ILE A 13 1.46 -19.03 -9.53
N GLY A 14 0.14 -19.11 -9.72
CA GLY A 14 -0.79 -18.30 -8.94
C GLY A 14 -0.44 -16.81 -9.04
N ALA A 15 -0.32 -16.14 -7.90
CA ALA A 15 0.07 -14.72 -7.84
C ALA A 15 1.58 -14.47 -8.06
N VAL A 16 2.41 -15.50 -8.24
CA VAL A 16 3.86 -15.37 -8.44
C VAL A 16 4.17 -15.47 -9.93
N LEU A 17 4.80 -14.43 -10.48
CA LEU A 17 5.20 -14.37 -11.88
C LEU A 17 6.73 -14.29 -11.97
N ASP A 18 7.34 -15.03 -12.88
CA ASP A 18 8.75 -14.82 -13.23
C ASP A 18 8.81 -14.10 -14.59
N ILE A 19 9.59 -13.02 -14.65
CA ILE A 19 9.71 -12.15 -15.82
C ILE A 19 11.20 -12.03 -16.18
N LYS A 20 11.54 -12.38 -17.42
CA LYS A 20 12.90 -12.24 -17.95
C LYS A 20 13.03 -10.91 -18.68
N PHE A 21 14.01 -10.12 -18.29
CA PHE A 21 14.36 -8.87 -18.95
C PHE A 21 15.60 -9.06 -19.84
N PRO A 22 15.79 -8.21 -20.86
CA PRO A 22 17.04 -8.15 -21.60
C PRO A 22 18.21 -7.75 -20.69
N GLU A 23 19.43 -8.08 -21.08
CA GLU A 23 20.65 -7.74 -20.35
C GLU A 23 20.74 -6.22 -20.09
N GLY A 24 21.08 -5.83 -18.86
CA GLY A 24 21.07 -4.42 -18.41
C GLY A 24 19.67 -3.84 -18.20
N GLY A 25 18.62 -4.63 -18.46
CA GLY A 25 17.20 -4.26 -18.36
C GLY A 25 16.52 -4.65 -17.03
N LEU A 26 17.27 -5.21 -16.08
CA LEU A 26 16.72 -5.77 -14.84
C LEU A 26 16.17 -4.65 -13.91
N PRO A 27 14.90 -4.70 -13.49
CA PRO A 27 14.37 -3.77 -12.50
C PRO A 27 14.86 -4.08 -11.08
N GLU A 28 14.84 -3.08 -10.21
CA GLU A 28 15.26 -3.23 -8.81
C GLU A 28 14.20 -3.98 -7.98
N ILE A 29 14.61 -4.48 -6.82
CA ILE A 29 13.65 -5.03 -5.84
C ILE A 29 12.71 -3.91 -5.40
N ASN A 30 11.42 -4.24 -5.29
CA ASN A 30 10.28 -3.36 -5.04
C ASN A 30 9.83 -2.51 -6.23
N ASP A 31 10.48 -2.59 -7.40
CA ASP A 31 9.99 -1.89 -8.59
C ASP A 31 8.66 -2.48 -9.07
N ALA A 32 7.78 -1.60 -9.54
CA ALA A 32 6.56 -1.97 -10.20
C ALA A 32 6.82 -2.28 -11.68
N VAL A 33 6.15 -3.32 -12.18
CA VAL A 33 6.16 -3.75 -13.57
C VAL A 33 4.70 -3.86 -14.03
N ASN A 34 4.38 -3.25 -15.17
CA ASN A 34 3.05 -3.31 -15.77
C ASN A 34 2.98 -4.44 -16.79
N VAL A 35 2.01 -5.33 -16.65
CA VAL A 35 1.68 -6.35 -17.65
C VAL A 35 0.41 -5.90 -18.38
N PRO A 36 0.48 -5.42 -19.63
CA PRO A 36 -0.71 -5.07 -20.40
C PRO A 36 -1.58 -6.30 -20.65
N LEU A 37 -2.89 -6.16 -20.41
CA LEU A 37 -3.91 -7.18 -20.62
C LEU A 37 -4.66 -6.95 -21.94
N GLU A 38 -5.28 -7.99 -22.48
CA GLU A 38 -6.00 -7.94 -23.76
C GLU A 38 -7.22 -6.99 -23.73
N ASP A 39 -7.77 -6.71 -22.54
CA ASP A 39 -8.91 -5.80 -22.33
C ASP A 39 -8.52 -4.31 -22.24
N GLY A 40 -7.25 -3.99 -22.48
CA GLY A 40 -6.71 -2.63 -22.38
C GLY A 40 -6.42 -2.18 -20.95
N LYS A 41 -6.65 -3.03 -19.94
CA LYS A 41 -6.18 -2.79 -18.58
C LYS A 41 -4.72 -3.24 -18.43
N LYS A 42 -4.15 -2.93 -17.28
CA LYS A 42 -2.83 -3.39 -16.88
C LYS A 42 -2.93 -4.13 -15.55
N LEU A 43 -2.19 -5.23 -15.44
CA LEU A 43 -1.91 -5.85 -14.16
C LEU A 43 -0.58 -5.28 -13.65
N VAL A 44 -0.60 -4.70 -12.45
CA VAL A 44 0.63 -4.27 -11.78
C VAL A 44 1.20 -5.43 -10.98
N VAL A 45 2.48 -5.69 -11.15
CA VAL A 45 3.24 -6.66 -10.35
C VAL A 45 4.47 -6.00 -9.75
N GLU A 46 4.85 -6.42 -8.55
CA GLU A 46 6.00 -5.86 -7.83
C GLU A 46 7.15 -6.88 -7.80
N VAL A 47 8.36 -6.44 -8.11
CA VAL A 47 9.56 -7.28 -8.05
C VAL A 47 9.89 -7.61 -6.59
N ALA A 48 9.85 -8.89 -6.23
CA ALA A 48 10.16 -9.36 -4.89
C ALA A 48 11.60 -9.88 -4.74
N GLN A 49 12.17 -10.45 -5.81
CA GLN A 49 13.53 -11.00 -5.79
C GLN A 49 14.13 -11.15 -7.19
N HIS A 50 15.46 -11.20 -7.27
CA HIS A 50 16.20 -11.57 -8.48
C HIS A 50 16.56 -13.05 -8.44
N LEU A 51 16.23 -13.80 -9.50
CA LEU A 51 16.51 -15.24 -9.59
C LEU A 51 17.84 -15.55 -10.28
N GLY A 52 18.42 -14.58 -10.99
CA GLY A 52 19.53 -14.78 -11.92
C GLY A 52 19.06 -15.01 -13.36
N ASP A 53 19.99 -15.15 -14.31
CA ASP A 53 19.70 -15.29 -15.75
C ASP A 53 18.71 -14.22 -16.26
N ASP A 54 18.97 -12.96 -15.87
CA ASP A 54 18.16 -11.77 -16.15
C ASP A 54 16.66 -11.92 -15.81
N THR A 55 16.35 -12.78 -14.83
CA THR A 55 14.98 -13.08 -14.43
C THR A 55 14.68 -12.52 -13.03
N VAL A 56 13.56 -11.83 -12.92
CA VAL A 56 13.01 -11.35 -11.66
C VAL A 56 11.75 -12.14 -11.33
N ARG A 57 11.51 -12.34 -10.03
CA ARG A 57 10.25 -12.89 -9.52
C ARG A 57 9.42 -11.79 -8.93
N CYS A 58 8.20 -11.68 -9.41
CA CYS A 58 7.24 -10.66 -9.05
C CYS A 58 6.02 -11.25 -8.35
N ILE A 59 5.35 -10.42 -7.55
CA ILE A 59 4.06 -10.72 -6.92
C ILE A 59 3.00 -9.86 -7.60
N ALA A 60 1.90 -10.47 -8.04
CA ALA A 60 0.80 -9.79 -8.69
C ALA A 60 -0.10 -9.07 -7.68
N MET A 61 -0.46 -7.81 -7.98
CA MET A 61 -1.38 -6.99 -7.17
C MET A 61 -2.86 -7.17 -7.57
N GLY A 62 -3.14 -8.15 -8.42
CA GLY A 62 -4.47 -8.43 -8.95
C GLY A 62 -4.57 -9.86 -9.50
N PRO A 63 -5.71 -10.23 -10.09
CA PRO A 63 -5.92 -11.56 -10.63
C PRO A 63 -4.96 -11.85 -11.79
N THR A 64 -4.43 -13.08 -11.82
CA THR A 64 -3.50 -13.55 -12.86
C THR A 64 -4.19 -14.40 -13.93
N ASP A 65 -5.52 -14.42 -13.93
CA ASP A 65 -6.32 -15.17 -14.90
C ASP A 65 -6.10 -14.62 -16.31
N GLY A 66 -5.95 -15.53 -17.27
CA GLY A 66 -5.75 -15.17 -18.67
C GLY A 66 -4.31 -14.75 -19.03
N LEU A 67 -3.39 -14.68 -18.06
CA LEU A 67 -1.97 -14.45 -18.36
C LEU A 67 -1.36 -15.64 -19.12
N LYS A 68 -0.51 -15.32 -20.10
CA LYS A 68 0.19 -16.28 -20.95
C LYS A 68 1.69 -16.03 -20.88
N ARG A 69 2.47 -17.10 -20.96
CA ARG A 69 3.93 -16.99 -21.10
C ARG A 69 4.26 -16.28 -22.41
N GLY A 70 5.30 -15.47 -22.40
CA GLY A 70 5.73 -14.65 -23.53
C GLY A 70 5.02 -13.30 -23.64
N MET A 71 4.01 -13.02 -22.81
CA MET A 71 3.43 -11.68 -22.70
C MET A 71 4.49 -10.66 -22.30
N THR A 72 4.35 -9.45 -22.81
CA THR A 72 5.24 -8.32 -22.50
C THR A 72 4.98 -7.80 -21.10
N ALA A 73 6.04 -7.29 -20.47
CA ALA A 73 5.98 -6.63 -19.18
C ALA A 73 6.86 -5.39 -19.22
N GLU A 74 6.38 -4.27 -18.69
CA GLU A 74 7.01 -2.96 -18.80
C GLU A 74 7.45 -2.48 -17.43
N ALA A 75 8.76 -2.35 -17.22
CA ALA A 75 9.28 -1.83 -15.97
C ALA A 75 8.94 -0.34 -15.84
N THR A 76 8.37 0.07 -14.71
CA THR A 76 8.02 1.48 -14.47
C THR A 76 9.23 2.33 -14.05
N GLY A 77 10.32 1.69 -13.61
CA GLY A 77 11.55 2.33 -13.15
C GLY A 77 11.51 2.80 -11.70
N GLY A 78 10.47 2.44 -10.94
CA GLY A 78 10.38 2.69 -9.52
C GLY A 78 9.28 1.87 -8.85
N PRO A 79 9.13 1.98 -7.53
CA PRO A 79 8.11 1.25 -6.79
C PRO A 79 6.69 1.78 -7.09
N ILE A 80 5.70 0.98 -6.68
CA ILE A 80 4.29 1.42 -6.67
C ILE A 80 4.20 2.76 -5.93
N SER A 81 3.56 3.72 -6.59
CA SER A 81 3.42 5.09 -6.08
C SER A 81 1.93 5.45 -5.99
N VAL A 82 1.52 6.05 -4.89
CA VAL A 82 0.12 6.34 -4.55
C VAL A 82 -0.08 7.84 -4.34
N PRO A 83 -1.29 8.37 -4.61
CA PRO A 83 -1.56 9.79 -4.42
C PRO A 83 -1.52 10.15 -2.93
N VAL A 84 -0.99 11.33 -2.60
CA VAL A 84 -0.93 11.87 -1.24
C VAL A 84 -1.37 13.34 -1.19
N GLY A 85 -1.69 13.83 0.01
CA GLY A 85 -2.07 15.22 0.27
C GLY A 85 -3.57 15.38 0.59
N GLU A 86 -4.02 16.61 0.80
CA GLU A 86 -5.38 16.88 1.27
C GLU A 86 -6.48 16.39 0.32
N ALA A 87 -6.19 16.30 -0.98
CA ALA A 87 -7.13 15.81 -1.99
C ALA A 87 -7.46 14.31 -1.84
N THR A 88 -6.73 13.56 -1.01
CA THR A 88 -7.02 12.16 -0.67
C THR A 88 -7.96 12.01 0.52
N LEU A 89 -8.26 13.09 1.25
CA LEU A 89 -9.13 13.04 2.43
C LEU A 89 -10.57 12.69 2.04
N GLY A 90 -11.18 11.75 2.77
CA GLY A 90 -12.55 11.29 2.52
C GLY A 90 -12.72 10.49 1.22
N ARG A 91 -11.62 10.01 0.64
CA ARG A 91 -11.60 9.16 -0.55
C ARG A 91 -11.25 7.72 -0.15
N MET A 92 -11.64 6.76 -0.99
CA MET A 92 -11.22 5.35 -0.85
C MET A 92 -10.30 4.97 -2.01
N PHE A 93 -9.19 4.31 -1.69
CA PHE A 93 -8.19 3.88 -2.67
C PHE A 93 -7.86 2.40 -2.49
N ASN A 94 -7.52 1.73 -3.59
CA ASN A 94 -6.90 0.40 -3.55
C ASN A 94 -5.39 0.49 -3.27
N VAL A 95 -4.72 -0.67 -3.21
CA VAL A 95 -3.27 -0.78 -2.96
C VAL A 95 -2.40 -0.06 -4.02
N LEU A 96 -2.94 0.14 -5.23
CA LEU A 96 -2.26 0.83 -6.33
C LEU A 96 -2.50 2.35 -6.30
N GLY A 97 -3.26 2.86 -5.33
CA GLY A 97 -3.62 4.27 -5.25
C GLY A 97 -4.73 4.68 -6.20
N GLU A 98 -5.47 3.73 -6.79
CA GLU A 98 -6.59 4.00 -7.68
C GLU A 98 -7.87 4.19 -6.85
N PRO A 99 -8.70 5.20 -7.18
CA PRO A 99 -9.93 5.45 -6.44
C PRO A 99 -10.94 4.32 -6.66
N ILE A 100 -11.57 3.86 -5.58
CA ILE A 100 -12.61 2.82 -5.59
C ILE A 100 -13.97 3.34 -5.09
N ASP A 101 -14.10 4.65 -4.94
CA ASP A 101 -15.28 5.33 -4.41
C ASP A 101 -16.22 5.90 -5.49
N GLU A 102 -16.08 5.41 -6.73
CA GLU A 102 -16.83 5.87 -7.92
C GLU A 102 -16.69 7.38 -8.23
N LYS A 103 -15.75 8.08 -7.59
CA LYS A 103 -15.43 9.47 -7.86
C LYS A 103 -14.20 9.59 -8.77
N PRO A 104 -14.06 10.69 -9.53
CA PRO A 104 -12.87 10.91 -10.35
C PRO A 104 -11.58 10.88 -9.54
N ALA A 105 -10.48 10.44 -10.17
CA ALA A 105 -9.16 10.51 -9.56
C ALA A 105 -8.81 11.95 -9.18
N PRO A 106 -8.21 12.20 -8.00
CA PRO A 106 -7.70 13.51 -7.63
C PRO A 106 -6.75 14.06 -8.70
N THR A 107 -6.88 15.34 -9.05
CA THR A 107 -5.99 16.00 -10.01
C THR A 107 -4.96 16.87 -9.29
N GLY A 108 -3.78 17.04 -9.88
CA GLY A 108 -2.73 17.89 -9.32
C GLY A 108 -2.14 17.40 -7.98
N VAL A 109 -2.27 16.11 -7.69
CA VAL A 109 -1.74 15.51 -6.45
C VAL A 109 -0.31 15.02 -6.63
N GLN A 110 0.43 15.06 -5.53
CA GLN A 110 1.74 14.41 -5.43
C GLN A 110 1.56 12.90 -5.32
N TYR A 111 2.50 12.14 -5.89
CA TYR A 111 2.57 10.69 -5.74
C TYR A 111 3.82 10.33 -4.95
N ASP A 112 3.65 9.52 -3.92
CA ASP A 112 4.74 9.04 -3.08
C ASP A 112 4.87 7.50 -3.20
N PRO A 113 6.11 6.96 -3.17
CA PRO A 113 6.34 5.52 -3.23
C PRO A 113 5.91 4.84 -1.92
N ILE A 114 5.31 3.65 -2.02
CA ILE A 114 4.88 2.88 -0.84
C ILE A 114 6.06 2.28 -0.06
N HIS A 115 7.19 2.07 -0.74
CA HIS A 115 8.43 1.60 -0.14
C HIS A 115 9.34 2.78 0.18
N ARG A 116 9.59 3.01 1.48
CA ARG A 116 10.50 4.04 1.97
C ARG A 116 11.29 3.50 3.16
N LYS A 117 12.52 3.99 3.32
CA LYS A 117 13.32 3.70 4.51
C LYS A 117 12.63 4.25 5.76
N ALA A 118 12.78 3.56 6.87
CA ALA A 118 12.34 4.08 8.16
C ALA A 118 13.09 5.38 8.51
N PRO A 119 12.50 6.27 9.32
CA PRO A 119 13.18 7.44 9.84
C PRO A 119 14.50 7.07 10.53
N SER A 120 15.52 7.89 10.34
CA SER A 120 16.82 7.75 10.99
C SER A 120 16.72 7.94 12.50
N PHE A 121 17.74 7.51 13.24
CA PHE A 121 17.77 7.67 14.70
C PHE A 121 17.70 9.15 15.15
N GLU A 122 18.31 10.06 14.38
CA GLU A 122 18.33 11.49 14.66
C GLU A 122 16.96 12.17 14.48
N GLU A 123 16.10 11.60 13.63
CA GLU A 123 14.73 12.10 13.38
C GLU A 123 13.72 11.59 14.42
N GLN A 124 14.12 10.65 15.29
CA GLN A 124 13.22 10.07 16.29
C GLN A 124 13.08 11.00 17.50
N SER A 125 11.85 11.40 17.81
CA SER A 125 11.54 12.14 19.03
C SER A 125 11.63 11.24 20.26
N THR A 126 12.29 11.72 21.31
CA THR A 126 12.33 11.06 22.63
C THR A 126 11.23 11.55 23.57
N ALA A 127 10.36 12.47 23.11
CA ALA A 127 9.29 13.01 23.94
C ALA A 127 8.20 11.97 24.20
N THR A 128 7.80 11.83 25.45
CA THR A 128 6.65 11.00 25.84
C THR A 128 5.49 11.93 26.17
N GLU A 129 4.54 12.05 25.24
CA GLU A 129 3.29 12.78 25.43
C GLU A 129 2.14 11.77 25.47
N ILE A 130 1.18 11.99 26.38
CA ILE A 130 -0.04 11.19 26.43
C ILE A 130 -1.00 11.70 25.34
N LEU A 131 -1.60 10.76 24.61
CA LEU A 131 -2.71 11.00 23.71
C LEU A 131 -4.02 10.71 24.47
N GLU A 132 -4.73 11.75 24.85
CA GLU A 132 -6.06 11.63 25.47
C GLU A 132 -7.07 11.13 24.43
N THR A 133 -7.70 10.00 24.72
CA THR A 133 -8.62 9.32 23.79
C THR A 133 -10.09 9.62 24.05
N GLY A 134 -10.43 10.11 25.25
CA GLY A 134 -11.81 10.29 25.72
C GLY A 134 -12.45 8.98 26.21
N ILE A 135 -11.71 7.87 26.18
CA ILE A 135 -12.20 6.55 26.57
C ILE A 135 -11.67 6.23 27.96
N LYS A 136 -12.55 6.30 28.98
CA LYS A 136 -12.17 6.16 30.40
C LYS A 136 -11.26 4.98 30.71
N VAL A 137 -11.55 3.79 30.16
CA VAL A 137 -10.74 2.59 30.45
C VAL A 137 -9.35 2.69 29.83
N VAL A 138 -9.23 3.31 28.65
CA VAL A 138 -7.95 3.52 27.97
C VAL A 138 -7.16 4.60 28.71
N ASP A 139 -7.76 5.77 28.93
CA ASP A 139 -7.06 6.90 29.53
C ASP A 139 -6.63 6.64 30.99
N LEU A 140 -7.38 5.79 31.73
CA LEU A 140 -7.05 5.47 33.13
C LEU A 140 -6.07 4.30 33.27
N LEU A 141 -6.25 3.21 32.53
CA LEU A 141 -5.51 1.95 32.77
C LEU A 141 -4.37 1.72 31.77
N CYS A 142 -4.52 2.18 30.53
CA CYS A 142 -3.56 1.97 29.45
C CYS A 142 -3.45 3.19 28.54
N PRO A 143 -3.00 4.35 29.06
CA PRO A 143 -2.97 5.60 28.32
C PRO A 143 -2.09 5.47 27.08
N TYR A 144 -2.56 6.03 25.97
CA TYR A 144 -1.85 5.96 24.69
C TYR A 144 -0.74 7.01 24.64
N GLN A 145 0.38 6.67 24.02
CA GLN A 145 1.46 7.61 23.74
C GLN A 145 1.25 8.22 22.36
N LYS A 146 1.34 9.54 22.26
CA LYS A 146 1.31 10.26 20.98
C LYS A 146 2.52 9.88 20.13
N GLY A 147 2.29 9.52 18.87
CA GLY A 147 3.32 8.97 17.97
C GLY A 147 3.73 7.53 18.29
N GLY A 148 3.10 6.90 19.29
CA GLY A 148 3.33 5.50 19.66
C GLY A 148 2.60 4.52 18.73
N LYS A 149 2.90 3.22 18.92
CA LYS A 149 2.20 2.11 18.26
C LYS A 149 1.30 1.42 19.28
N ILE A 150 0.03 1.22 18.93
CA ILE A 150 -0.99 0.63 19.80
C ILE A 150 -1.50 -0.66 19.16
N GLY A 151 -1.60 -1.72 19.96
CA GLY A 151 -2.17 -3.00 19.53
C GLY A 151 -3.52 -3.25 20.17
N LEU A 152 -4.56 -3.45 19.35
CA LEU A 152 -5.89 -3.85 19.82
C LEU A 152 -6.07 -5.36 19.67
N PHE A 153 -5.83 -6.09 20.76
CA PHE A 153 -5.93 -7.56 20.78
C PHE A 153 -7.32 -8.01 21.22
N GLY A 154 -7.94 -8.90 20.43
CA GLY A 154 -9.23 -9.48 20.79
C GLY A 154 -9.81 -10.40 19.72
N GLY A 155 -10.77 -11.24 20.11
CA GLY A 155 -11.43 -12.19 19.23
C GLY A 155 -12.41 -11.56 18.23
N ALA A 156 -13.19 -12.40 17.54
CA ALA A 156 -14.27 -11.93 16.68
C ALA A 156 -15.43 -11.36 17.52
N GLY A 157 -16.03 -10.25 17.08
CA GLY A 157 -17.23 -9.69 17.72
C GLY A 157 -17.00 -8.93 19.04
N VAL A 158 -15.76 -8.74 19.48
CA VAL A 158 -15.43 -8.04 20.75
C VAL A 158 -15.45 -6.50 20.63
N GLY A 159 -15.87 -5.95 19.49
CA GLY A 159 -15.99 -4.50 19.29
C GLY A 159 -14.72 -3.76 18.85
N LYS A 160 -13.70 -4.45 18.31
CA LYS A 160 -12.45 -3.80 17.83
C LYS A 160 -12.72 -2.68 16.81
N THR A 161 -13.54 -2.96 15.80
CA THR A 161 -13.89 -1.99 14.74
C THR A 161 -14.64 -0.79 15.33
N VAL A 162 -15.56 -1.03 16.26
CA VAL A 162 -16.32 0.03 16.96
C VAL A 162 -15.37 0.92 17.77
N LEU A 163 -14.40 0.32 18.47
CA LEU A 163 -13.39 1.06 19.22
C LEU A 163 -12.51 1.92 18.30
N ILE A 164 -12.13 1.42 17.12
CA ILE A 164 -11.37 2.20 16.13
C ILE A 164 -12.20 3.38 15.61
N GLN A 165 -13.48 3.18 15.29
CA GLN A 165 -14.38 4.25 14.84
C GLN A 165 -14.55 5.34 15.90
N GLU A 166 -14.66 4.95 17.17
CA GLU A 166 -14.72 5.88 18.30
C GLU A 166 -13.42 6.69 18.44
N LEU A 167 -12.26 6.03 18.33
CA LEU A 167 -10.96 6.70 18.36
C LEU A 167 -10.81 7.71 17.22
N ILE A 168 -11.21 7.37 16.00
CA ILE A 168 -11.20 8.28 14.84
C ILE A 168 -12.07 9.51 15.15
N THR A 169 -13.26 9.29 15.70
CA THR A 169 -14.21 10.38 16.02
C THR A 169 -13.62 11.32 17.06
N ASN A 170 -13.09 10.81 18.17
CA ASN A 170 -12.57 11.63 19.26
C ASN A 170 -11.28 12.37 18.86
N ILE A 171 -10.37 11.72 18.12
CA ILE A 171 -9.14 12.35 17.64
C ILE A 171 -9.45 13.47 16.63
N ALA A 172 -10.39 13.25 15.73
CA ALA A 172 -10.78 14.26 14.75
C ALA A 172 -11.45 15.48 15.42
N GLN A 173 -12.28 15.27 16.43
CA GLN A 173 -13.00 16.35 17.14
C GLN A 173 -12.08 17.16 18.06
N GLU A 174 -11.23 16.49 18.85
CA GLU A 174 -10.47 17.14 19.93
C GLU A 174 -9.06 17.59 19.50
N HIS A 175 -8.41 16.86 18.59
CA HIS A 175 -7.01 17.11 18.22
C HIS A 175 -6.84 17.71 16.82
N GLY A 176 -7.93 17.84 16.05
CA GLY A 176 -7.89 18.39 14.68
C GLY A 176 -7.00 17.59 13.71
N GLY A 177 -6.70 16.33 14.03
CA GLY A 177 -5.81 15.48 13.26
C GLY A 177 -6.50 14.75 12.12
N TYR A 178 -5.76 14.46 11.06
CA TYR A 178 -6.22 13.57 9.99
C TYR A 178 -6.08 12.10 10.41
N SER A 179 -7.08 11.29 10.10
CA SER A 179 -7.04 9.84 10.30
C SER A 179 -6.95 9.12 8.94
N VAL A 180 -6.11 8.09 8.88
CA VAL A 180 -6.04 7.18 7.73
C VAL A 180 -6.42 5.79 8.24
N PHE A 181 -7.44 5.18 7.61
CA PHE A 181 -7.85 3.82 7.88
C PHE A 181 -7.34 2.90 6.77
N THR A 182 -6.74 1.77 7.14
CA THR A 182 -6.24 0.77 6.19
C THR A 182 -6.83 -0.58 6.54
N GLY A 183 -7.82 -1.03 5.78
CA GLY A 183 -8.43 -2.35 5.94
C GLY A 183 -7.56 -3.44 5.31
N VAL A 184 -6.78 -4.16 6.12
CA VAL A 184 -5.90 -5.24 5.64
C VAL A 184 -6.58 -6.58 5.87
N GLY A 185 -7.15 -7.18 4.82
CA GLY A 185 -7.81 -8.49 4.91
C GLY A 185 -9.10 -8.49 5.75
N GLU A 186 -9.64 -7.30 6.04
CA GLU A 186 -10.89 -7.11 6.75
C GLU A 186 -12.11 -7.35 5.84
N ARG A 187 -13.30 -7.46 6.44
CA ARG A 187 -14.53 -7.64 5.67
C ARG A 187 -14.89 -6.37 4.91
N THR A 188 -15.23 -6.49 3.63
CA THR A 188 -15.68 -5.36 2.78
C THR A 188 -16.91 -4.62 3.32
N ARG A 189 -17.73 -5.25 4.18
CA ARG A 189 -18.89 -4.61 4.83
C ARG A 189 -18.50 -3.68 6.00
N GLU A 190 -17.29 -3.80 6.53
CA GLU A 190 -16.87 -3.11 7.75
C GLU A 190 -16.06 -1.83 7.48
N GLY A 191 -15.69 -1.57 6.23
CA GLY A 191 -14.93 -0.40 5.77
C GLY A 191 -15.74 0.58 4.94
#